data_AF-A0A961U506-F1
#
_entry.id   AF-A0A961U506-F1
#
_cell.length_a   1.000
_cell.length_b   1.000
_cell.length_c   1.000
_cell.angle_alpha   90.00
_cell.angle_beta   90.00
_cell.angle_gamma   90.00
#
_symmetry.space_group_name_H-M   'P 1'
#
loop_
_entity.id
_entity.type
_entity.pdbx_description
1 polymer ?
#
loop_
_entity_poly.entity_id
_entity_poly.type
_entity_poly.pdbx_seq_one_letter_code
_entity_poly.pdbx_strand_id
1 'polypeptide(L)'
;ERVLVGKSGYFARSAPANAADRKLIAEMAELAVRSALEGVSGLTGHDIERNNELRAIEFPRVKGGKHFDPSEPWFVELQREIGQLPG
;
A
#
# COMPACT_ATOMS: atom_id res chain seq x y z
N GLU A 1 7.59 28.45 24.45
CA GLU A 1 6.88 27.16 24.42
C GLU A 1 7.76 26.11 23.73
N ARG A 2 7.87 24.88 24.23
CA ARG A 2 8.67 23.80 23.61
C ARG A 2 7.72 22.67 23.19
N VAL A 3 7.69 22.39 21.89
CA VAL A 3 6.90 21.29 21.31
C VAL A 3 7.75 20.02 21.25
N LEU A 4 7.19 18.90 21.73
CA LEU A 4 7.84 17.59 21.69
C LEU A 4 7.55 16.93 20.33
N VAL A 5 8.58 16.70 19.52
CA VAL A 5 8.45 16.06 18.21
C VAL A 5 8.84 14.59 18.31
N GLY A 6 7.84 13.71 18.29
CA GLY A 6 8.05 12.26 18.27
C GLY A 6 8.32 11.76 16.84
N LYS A 7 9.52 11.23 16.58
CA LYS A 7 9.85 10.57 15.30
C LYS A 7 9.73 9.06 15.45
N SER A 8 8.54 8.51 15.17
CA SER A 8 8.27 7.06 15.28
C SER A 8 8.67 6.25 14.04
N GLY A 9 9.20 6.89 12.98
CA GLY A 9 9.41 6.23 11.68
C GLY A 9 10.39 5.06 11.67
N TYR A 10 11.31 4.97 12.64
CA TYR A 10 12.12 3.75 12.80
C TYR A 10 11.27 2.60 13.34
N PHE A 11 10.56 2.83 14.44
CA PHE A 11 9.70 1.82 15.09
C PHE A 11 8.63 1.27 14.14
N ALA A 12 8.02 2.12 13.31
CA ALA A 12 7.04 1.68 12.33
C ALA A 12 7.61 0.74 11.26
N ARG A 13 8.89 0.89 10.88
CA ARG A 13 9.55 0.10 9.83
C ARG A 13 10.25 -1.16 10.34
N SER A 14 10.61 -1.20 11.63
CA SER A 14 11.26 -2.34 12.26
C SER A 14 10.33 -3.21 13.09
N ALA A 15 9.06 -2.81 13.25
CA ALA A 15 8.06 -3.61 13.93
C ALA A 15 7.81 -4.95 13.20
N PRO A 16 7.58 -6.04 13.95
CA PRO A 16 7.15 -7.30 13.36
C PRO A 16 5.83 -7.15 12.62
N ALA A 17 5.74 -7.77 11.43
CA ALA A 17 4.52 -7.82 10.63
C ALA A 17 3.35 -8.44 11.43
N ASN A 18 2.16 -7.85 11.34
CA ASN A 18 0.97 -8.38 12.02
C ASN A 18 0.42 -9.62 11.29
N ALA A 19 -0.65 -10.23 11.80
CA ALA A 19 -1.21 -11.45 11.20
C ALA A 19 -1.75 -11.23 9.77
N ALA A 20 -2.38 -10.09 9.49
CA ALA A 20 -2.89 -9.75 8.18
C ALA A 20 -1.73 -9.52 7.19
N ASP A 21 -0.69 -8.80 7.60
CA ASP A 21 0.51 -8.58 6.79
C ASP A 21 1.20 -9.90 6.44
N ARG A 22 1.36 -10.81 7.42
CA ARG A 22 1.98 -12.12 7.18
C ARG A 22 1.20 -12.94 6.16
N LYS A 23 -0.14 -12.91 6.22
CA LYS A 23 -1.00 -13.58 5.25
C LYS A 23 -0.81 -12.97 3.85
N LEU A 24 -0.88 -11.65 3.74
CA LEU A 24 -0.68 -10.93 2.48
C LEU A 24 0.70 -11.21 1.86
N ILE A 25 1.77 -11.16 2.68
CA ILE A 25 3.14 -11.46 2.23
C ILE A 25 3.24 -12.90 1.70
N ALA A 26 2.63 -13.87 2.40
CA ALA A 26 2.64 -15.26 1.97
C ALA A 26 1.93 -15.44 0.61
N GLU A 27 0.73 -14.87 0.45
CA GLU A 27 -0.04 -14.93 -0.80
C GLU A 27 0.71 -14.28 -1.97
N MET A 28 1.34 -13.12 -1.74
CA MET A 28 2.17 -12.45 -2.75
C MET A 28 3.42 -13.28 -3.11
N ALA A 29 4.12 -13.83 -2.12
CA ALA A 29 5.32 -14.62 -2.36
C ALA A 29 5.01 -15.92 -3.12
N GLU A 30 3.90 -16.59 -2.79
CA GLU A 30 3.46 -17.80 -3.48
C GLU A 30 3.15 -17.52 -4.95
N LEU A 31 2.39 -16.45 -5.23
CA LEU A 31 2.10 -16.06 -6.60
C LEU A 31 3.38 -15.69 -7.36
N ALA A 32 4.30 -14.94 -6.75
CA ALA A 32 5.55 -14.56 -7.38
C ALA A 32 6.38 -15.78 -7.80
N VAL A 33 6.48 -16.79 -6.93
CA VAL A 33 7.18 -18.05 -7.24
C VAL A 33 6.47 -18.80 -8.37
N ARG A 34 5.14 -18.90 -8.33
CA ARG A 34 4.36 -19.56 -9.39
C ARG A 34 4.55 -18.88 -10.74
N SER A 35 4.44 -17.55 -10.79
CA SER A 35 4.69 -16.76 -12.01
C SER A 35 6.09 -16.96 -12.55
N ALA A 36 7.11 -17.00 -11.67
CA ALA A 36 8.49 -17.27 -12.10
C ALA A 36 8.65 -18.66 -12.71
N LEU A 37 8.03 -19.69 -12.13
CA LEU A 37 8.04 -21.06 -12.67
C LEU A 37 7.31 -21.17 -14.02
N GLU A 38 6.26 -20.37 -14.22
CA GLU A 38 5.49 -20.29 -15.47
C GLU A 38 6.13 -19.38 -16.53
N GLY A 39 7.24 -18.71 -16.20
CA GLY A 39 7.91 -17.76 -17.11
C GLY A 39 7.17 -16.43 -17.29
N VAL A 40 6.23 -16.11 -16.39
CA VAL A 40 5.47 -14.85 -16.39
C VAL A 40 6.29 -13.76 -15.69
N SER A 41 6.64 -12.71 -16.44
CA SER A 41 7.41 -11.56 -15.94
C SER A 41 6.49 -10.43 -15.48
N GLY A 42 6.75 -9.88 -14.29
CA GLY A 42 6.01 -8.72 -13.78
C GLY A 42 6.25 -8.44 -12.29
N LEU A 43 5.61 -7.39 -11.78
CA LEU A 43 5.55 -7.05 -10.38
C LEU A 43 4.31 -7.70 -9.74
N THR A 44 4.48 -8.53 -8.73
CA THR A 44 3.34 -9.13 -8.01
C THR A 44 2.63 -8.08 -7.16
N GLY A 45 1.31 -7.97 -7.30
CA GLY A 45 0.49 -7.03 -6.53
C GLY A 45 -1.00 -7.10 -6.85
N HIS A 46 -1.79 -6.41 -6.05
CA HIS A 46 -3.22 -6.21 -6.31
C HIS A 46 -3.38 -5.10 -7.35
N ASP A 47 -3.86 -5.43 -8.54
CA ASP A 47 -4.02 -4.49 -9.65
C ASP A 47 -5.36 -3.75 -9.54
N ILE A 48 -5.28 -2.48 -9.11
CA ILE A 48 -6.46 -1.61 -8.93
C ILE A 48 -7.23 -1.42 -10.24
N GLU A 49 -6.56 -1.42 -11.39
CA GLU A 49 -7.20 -1.31 -12.71
C GLU A 49 -7.86 -2.63 -13.15
N ARG A 50 -7.63 -3.72 -12.41
CA ARG A 50 -8.22 -5.06 -12.62
C ARG A 50 -8.98 -5.52 -11.37
N ASN A 51 -9.77 -4.63 -10.77
CA ASN A 51 -10.63 -4.94 -9.61
C ASN A 51 -9.86 -5.50 -8.40
N ASN A 52 -8.62 -5.04 -8.19
CA ASN A 52 -7.73 -5.56 -7.14
C ASN A 52 -7.41 -7.05 -7.28
N GLU A 53 -7.39 -7.59 -8.49
CA GLU A 53 -6.89 -8.94 -8.72
C GLU A 53 -5.42 -9.05 -8.31
N LEU A 54 -5.09 -10.06 -7.49
CA LEU A 54 -3.70 -10.40 -7.16
C LEU A 54 -3.05 -11.09 -8.38
N ARG A 55 -2.16 -10.38 -9.08
CA ARG A 55 -1.53 -10.82 -10.33
C ARG A 55 -0.08 -10.36 -10.46
N ALA A 56 0.62 -10.90 -11.45
CA ALA A 56 1.86 -10.32 -11.96
C ALA A 56 1.52 -9.15 -12.91
N ILE A 57 1.81 -7.93 -12.50
CA ILE A 57 1.53 -6.69 -13.24
C ILE A 57 2.69 -6.41 -14.18
N GLU A 58 2.38 -6.08 -15.43
CA GLU A 58 3.37 -5.81 -16.46
C GLU A 58 4.20 -4.58 -16.08
N PHE A 59 5.55 -4.68 -16.05
CA PHE A 59 6.42 -3.57 -15.64
C PHE A 59 6.13 -2.22 -16.31
N PRO A 60 5.80 -2.13 -17.62
CA PRO A 60 5.46 -0.84 -18.25
C PRO A 60 4.22 -0.14 -17.67
N ARG A 61 3.35 -0.87 -16.97
CA ARG A 61 2.18 -0.32 -16.27
C ARG A 61 2.52 0.18 -14.87
N VAL A 62 3.63 -0.27 -14.28
CA VAL A 62 4.08 0.16 -12.96
C VAL A 62 4.74 1.54 -13.07
N LYS A 63 4.06 2.57 -12.57
CA LYS A 63 4.56 3.95 -12.57
C LYS A 63 4.55 4.54 -11.17
N GLY A 64 5.58 5.33 -10.86
CA GLY A 64 5.62 6.16 -9.66
C GLY A 64 4.81 7.44 -9.83
N GLY A 65 4.66 8.20 -8.75
CA GLY A 65 4.07 9.55 -8.80
C GLY A 65 2.54 9.59 -8.90
N LYS A 66 1.84 8.52 -8.52
CA LYS A 66 0.39 8.57 -8.34
C LYS A 66 0.06 9.60 -7.27
N HIS A 67 -0.69 10.64 -7.65
CA HIS A 67 -1.16 11.63 -6.70
C HIS A 67 -2.17 11.00 -5.75
N PHE A 68 -2.11 11.42 -4.49
CA PHE A 68 -3.16 11.11 -3.53
C PHE A 68 -4.42 11.89 -3.91
N ASP A 69 -5.59 11.24 -3.86
CA ASP A 69 -6.87 11.89 -4.09
C ASP A 69 -7.43 12.40 -2.74
N PRO A 70 -7.43 13.73 -2.50
CA PRO A 70 -7.94 14.30 -1.25
C PRO A 70 -9.47 14.24 -1.12
N SER A 71 -10.19 13.80 -2.16
CA SER A 71 -11.64 13.62 -2.12
C SER A 71 -12.07 12.24 -1.60
N GLU A 72 -11.11 11.35 -1.30
CA GLU A 72 -11.39 10.03 -0.73
C GLU A 72 -12.27 10.12 0.52
N PRO A 73 -13.39 9.35 0.61
CA PRO A 73 -14.37 9.52 1.68
C PRO A 73 -13.78 9.40 3.09
N TRP A 74 -12.88 8.45 3.29
CA TRP A 74 -12.21 8.24 4.58
C TRP A 74 -11.31 9.43 4.96
N PHE A 75 -10.71 10.10 3.97
CA PHE A 75 -9.81 11.23 4.21
C PHE A 75 -10.60 12.51 4.46
N VAL A 76 -11.73 12.69 3.80
CA VAL A 76 -12.69 13.76 4.10
C VAL A 76 -13.28 13.59 5.50
N GLU A 77 -13.60 12.36 5.90
CA GLU A 77 -14.08 12.08 7.26
C GLU A 77 -13.00 12.40 8.30
N LEU A 78 -11.77 11.92 8.09
CA LEU A 78 -10.63 12.22 8.97
C LEU A 78 -10.43 13.73 9.15
N GLN A 79 -10.49 14.51 8.07
CA GLN A 79 -10.38 15.98 8.13
C GLN A 79 -11.48 16.59 9.02
N ARG A 80 -12.73 16.12 8.86
CA ARG A 80 -13.84 16.57 9.70
C ARG A 80 -13.61 16.23 11.18
N GLU A 81 -13.18 15.00 11.48
CA GLU A 81 -12.91 14.54 12.84
C GLU A 81 -11.84 15.38 13.55
N ILE A 82 -10.82 15.83 12.83
CA ILE A 82 -9.74 16.66 13.39
C ILE A 82 -10.00 18.18 13.27
N GLY A 83 -11.18 18.59 12.81
CA GLY A 83 -11.56 20.00 12.67
C GLY A 83 -10.88 20.75 11.52
N GLN A 84 -10.31 20.04 10.55
CA GLN A 84 -9.86 20.62 9.28
C GLN A 84 -11.06 20.77 8.35
N LEU A 85 -11.52 22.00 8.15
CA LEU A 85 -12.57 22.29 7.17
C LEU A 85 -12.04 21.98 5.75
N PRO A 86 -12.80 21.25 4.91
CA PRO A 86 -12.43 21.07 3.51
C PRO A 86 -12.29 22.45 2.84
N GLY A 87 -11.15 22.66 2.17
CA GLY A 87 -10.90 23.87 1.38
C GLY A 87 -11.69 23.91 0.08
#